data_AF-A8H934-F1
#
_entry.id   AF-A8H934-F1
#
_cell.length_a   1.000
_cell.length_b   1.000
_cell.length_c   1.000
_cell.angle_alpha   90.00
_cell.angle_beta   90.00
_cell.angle_gamma   90.00
#
_symmetry.space_group_name_H-M   'P 1'
#
loop_
_entity.id
_entity.type
_entity.pdbx_description
1 polymer ?
#
loop_
_entity_poly.entity_id
_entity_poly.type
_entity_poly.pdbx_seq_one_letter_code
_entity_poly.pdbx_strand_id
1 'polypeptide(L)'
;MKMQKQSGFTLIELVVVIIILGILAVTAAPKFINLQSDARASTLQGMKGALQGANSLVFSKAAIASEEKKGSVDGTTGLGSVDIGTGAGNEATTNYGYLISTADQLKNALDVNMSDSETDGFDWYIKEGTNPASASQIYQAGSPRYGDATKKCYIEYTPATSATTSPKYVVEDDDC
;
A
#
# COMPACT_ATOMS: atom_id res chain seq x y z
N MET A 1 53.62 35.69 14.42
CA MET A 1 52.35 35.16 13.86
C MET A 1 52.05 35.94 12.58
N LYS A 2 52.05 35.29 11.41
CA LYS A 2 51.75 35.93 10.12
C LYS A 2 50.21 35.99 10.01
N MET A 3 49.59 37.17 10.05
CA MET A 3 48.15 37.31 9.81
C MET A 3 47.87 36.89 8.36
N GLN A 4 47.12 35.80 8.20
CA GLN A 4 46.55 35.40 6.91
C GLN A 4 45.54 36.48 6.50
N LYS A 5 45.71 37.11 5.33
CA LYS A 5 44.70 38.02 4.77
C LYS A 5 43.46 37.18 4.44
N GLN A 6 42.38 37.45 5.16
CA GLN A 6 41.07 36.88 4.85
C GLN A 6 40.57 37.52 3.55
N SER A 7 40.63 36.79 2.43
CA SER A 7 39.94 37.21 1.20
C SER A 7 38.44 37.02 1.43
N GLY A 8 37.72 38.14 1.57
CA GLY A 8 36.26 38.11 1.62
C GLY A 8 35.68 37.75 0.25
N PHE A 9 34.53 37.07 0.26
CA PHE A 9 33.72 36.84 -0.93
C PHE A 9 33.20 38.18 -1.48
N THR A 10 33.17 38.32 -2.81
CA THR A 10 32.55 39.49 -3.44
C THR A 10 31.03 39.34 -3.46
N LEU A 11 30.30 40.47 -3.41
CA LEU A 11 28.84 40.45 -3.52
C LEU A 11 28.38 39.84 -4.85
N ILE A 12 29.13 40.04 -5.93
CA ILE A 12 28.77 39.50 -7.24
C ILE A 12 28.89 37.97 -7.29
N GLU A 13 29.90 37.38 -6.65
CA GLU A 13 30.03 35.93 -6.54
C GLU A 13 28.84 35.30 -5.82
N LEU A 14 28.39 35.93 -4.72
CA LEU A 14 27.21 35.46 -3.98
C LEU A 14 25.93 35.54 -4.82
N VAL A 15 25.74 36.64 -5.57
CA VAL A 15 24.57 36.80 -6.46
C VAL A 15 24.58 35.76 -7.58
N VAL A 16 25.72 35.54 -8.23
CA VAL A 16 25.84 34.55 -9.32
C VAL A 16 25.53 33.13 -8.81
N VAL A 17 25.97 32.77 -7.61
CA VAL A 17 25.67 31.46 -7.01
C VAL A 17 24.17 31.28 -6.80
N ILE A 18 23.46 32.28 -6.26
CA ILE A 18 22.01 32.19 -6.04
C ILE A 18 21.26 32.07 -7.37
N ILE A 19 21.70 32.80 -8.41
CA ILE A 19 21.10 32.71 -9.75
C ILE A 19 21.28 31.29 -10.33
N ILE A 20 22.47 30.72 -10.23
CA ILE A 20 22.74 29.35 -10.71
C ILE A 20 21.87 28.34 -9.94
N LEU A 21 21.81 28.45 -8.61
CA LEU A 21 20.94 27.59 -7.79
C LEU A 21 19.46 27.74 -8.16
N GLY A 22 19.01 28.95 -8.48
CA GLY A 22 17.63 29.21 -8.94
C GLY A 22 17.30 28.49 -10.25
N ILE A 23 18.20 28.54 -11.24
CA ILE A 23 18.01 27.86 -12.53
C ILE A 23 17.99 26.34 -12.35
N LEU A 24 18.91 25.81 -11.53
CA LEU A 24 18.96 24.37 -11.23
C LEU A 24 17.70 23.90 -10.49
N ALA A 25 17.18 24.70 -9.56
CA ALA A 25 15.97 24.35 -8.82
C ALA A 25 14.74 24.26 -9.73
N VAL A 26 14.53 25.24 -10.62
CA VAL A 26 13.35 25.28 -11.53
C VAL A 26 13.39 24.14 -12.56
N THR A 27 14.57 23.74 -13.02
CA THR A 27 14.71 22.64 -13.98
C THR A 27 14.63 21.26 -13.33
N ALA A 28 15.08 21.11 -12.08
CA ALA A 28 15.03 19.84 -11.36
C ALA A 28 13.65 19.55 -10.74
N ALA A 29 12.92 20.56 -10.27
CA ALA A 29 11.68 20.37 -9.52
C ALA A 29 10.59 19.55 -10.27
N PRO A 30 10.28 19.81 -11.57
CA PRO A 30 9.27 19.02 -12.29
C PRO A 30 9.65 17.53 -12.39
N LYS A 31 10.95 17.24 -12.57
CA LYS A 31 11.46 15.88 -12.65
C LYS A 31 11.36 15.16 -11.29
N PHE A 32 11.65 15.86 -10.20
CA PHE A 32 11.51 15.31 -8.85
C PHE A 32 10.06 15.01 -8.45
N ILE A 33 9.08 15.77 -8.96
CA ILE A 33 7.66 15.51 -8.72
C ILE A 33 7.22 14.23 -9.44
N ASN A 34 7.55 14.10 -10.73
CA ASN A 34 7.18 12.91 -11.51
C ASN A 34 7.79 11.62 -10.93
N LEU A 35 9.04 11.67 -10.46
CA LEU A 35 9.70 10.51 -9.84
C LEU A 35 9.00 10.01 -8.56
N GLN A 36 8.38 10.91 -7.78
CA GLN A 36 7.64 10.52 -6.58
C GLN A 36 6.32 9.84 -6.95
N SER A 37 5.60 10.37 -7.94
CA SER A 37 4.38 9.76 -8.47
C SER A 37 4.66 8.36 -9.02
N ASP A 38 5.67 8.23 -9.88
CA ASP A 38 6.09 6.95 -10.47
C ASP A 38 6.51 5.93 -9.40
N ALA A 39 7.22 6.38 -8.36
CA ALA A 39 7.64 5.53 -7.25
C ALA A 39 6.45 5.01 -6.44
N ARG A 40 5.44 5.86 -6.17
CA ARG A 40 4.20 5.47 -5.50
C ARG A 40 3.41 4.48 -6.35
N ALA A 41 3.19 4.79 -7.63
CA ALA A 41 2.52 3.88 -8.56
C ALA A 41 3.21 2.50 -8.61
N SER A 42 4.55 2.48 -8.68
CA SER A 42 5.33 1.23 -8.63
C SER A 42 5.17 0.48 -7.31
N THR A 43 5.11 1.20 -6.19
CA THR A 43 4.87 0.62 -4.86
C THR A 43 3.48 0.00 -4.77
N LEU A 44 2.47 0.65 -5.36
CA LEU A 44 1.11 0.09 -5.46
C LEU A 44 1.09 -1.18 -6.33
N GLN A 45 1.79 -1.20 -7.46
CA GLN A 45 1.91 -2.43 -8.25
C GLN A 45 2.61 -3.56 -7.48
N GLY A 46 3.62 -3.23 -6.66
CA GLY A 46 4.27 -4.18 -5.76
C GLY A 46 3.30 -4.79 -4.75
N MET A 47 2.51 -3.95 -4.08
CA MET A 47 1.48 -4.40 -3.12
C MET A 47 0.38 -5.23 -3.82
N LYS A 48 -0.02 -4.89 -5.04
CA LYS A 48 -0.92 -5.73 -5.85
C LYS A 48 -0.33 -7.12 -6.10
N GLY A 49 0.95 -7.20 -6.45
CA GLY A 49 1.65 -8.48 -6.63
C GLY A 49 1.70 -9.30 -5.33
N ALA A 50 1.97 -8.64 -4.20
CA ALA A 50 1.97 -9.28 -2.88
C ALA A 50 0.58 -9.85 -2.53
N LEU A 51 -0.48 -9.08 -2.74
CA LEU A 51 -1.87 -9.52 -2.56
C LEU A 51 -2.23 -10.75 -3.40
N GLN A 52 -1.86 -10.73 -4.68
CA GLN A 52 -2.09 -11.86 -5.58
C GLN A 52 -1.33 -13.12 -5.14
N GLY A 53 -0.06 -12.96 -4.75
CA GLY A 53 0.77 -14.04 -4.23
C GLY A 53 0.21 -14.64 -2.94
N ALA A 54 -0.15 -13.79 -1.97
CA ALA A 54 -0.73 -14.21 -0.70
C ALA A 54 -2.04 -14.98 -0.92
N ASN A 55 -2.95 -14.46 -1.76
CA ASN A 55 -4.19 -15.16 -2.07
C ASN A 55 -3.98 -16.48 -2.79
N SER A 56 -2.99 -16.61 -3.67
CA SER A 56 -2.65 -17.89 -4.30
C SER A 56 -2.19 -18.93 -3.28
N LEU A 57 -1.38 -18.51 -2.29
CA LEU A 57 -0.88 -19.39 -1.23
C LEU A 57 -2.00 -19.78 -0.26
N VAL A 58 -2.80 -18.81 0.18
CA VAL A 58 -3.96 -19.00 1.05
C VAL A 58 -4.98 -19.94 0.42
N PHE A 59 -5.30 -19.73 -0.86
CA PHE A 59 -6.22 -20.60 -1.60
C PHE A 59 -5.71 -22.03 -1.71
N SER A 60 -4.41 -22.21 -1.99
CA SER A 60 -3.80 -23.54 -2.05
C SER A 60 -3.93 -24.28 -0.71
N LYS A 61 -3.73 -23.56 0.40
CA LYS A 61 -3.90 -24.11 1.76
C LYS A 61 -5.38 -24.40 2.08
N ALA A 62 -6.29 -23.52 1.68
CA ALA A 62 -7.73 -23.72 1.84
C ALA A 62 -8.21 -24.97 1.08
N ALA A 63 -7.74 -25.18 -0.15
CA ALA A 63 -8.08 -26.37 -0.93
C ALA A 63 -7.56 -27.66 -0.28
N ILE A 64 -6.35 -27.64 0.28
CA ILE A 64 -5.79 -28.79 1.03
C ILE A 64 -6.62 -29.08 2.28
N ALA A 65 -7.06 -28.03 2.98
CA ALA A 65 -7.89 -28.13 4.17
C ALA A 65 -9.39 -28.44 3.85
N SER A 66 -9.77 -28.52 2.57
CA SER A 66 -11.17 -28.66 2.12
C SER A 66 -12.09 -27.54 2.61
N GLU A 67 -11.55 -26.32 2.67
CA GLU A 67 -12.23 -25.11 3.11
C GLU A 67 -12.42 -24.07 2.01
N GLU A 68 -11.99 -24.37 0.78
CA GLU A 68 -12.04 -23.46 -0.37
C GLU A 68 -13.46 -23.06 -0.78
N LYS A 69 -14.47 -23.79 -0.30
CA LYS A 69 -15.90 -23.49 -0.52
C LYS A 69 -16.58 -22.86 0.69
N LYS A 70 -15.92 -22.82 1.85
CA LYS A 70 -16.44 -22.17 3.05
C LYS A 70 -16.44 -20.67 2.84
N GLY A 71 -17.58 -20.05 3.04
CA GLY A 71 -17.74 -18.62 2.85
C GLY A 71 -19.19 -18.18 2.87
N SER A 72 -19.35 -16.86 2.87
CA SER A 72 -20.63 -16.17 2.77
C SER A 72 -20.50 -14.98 1.82
N VAL A 73 -21.61 -14.54 1.25
CA VAL A 73 -21.63 -13.43 0.28
C VAL A 73 -21.09 -12.13 0.90
N ASP A 74 -21.30 -11.93 2.20
CA ASP A 74 -20.84 -10.78 2.97
C ASP A 74 -19.52 -11.01 3.71
N GLY A 75 -18.99 -12.24 3.69
CA GLY A 75 -17.74 -12.59 4.35
C GLY A 75 -17.82 -12.55 5.88
N THR A 76 -19.00 -12.76 6.49
CA THR A 76 -19.18 -12.67 7.95
C THR A 76 -19.37 -14.01 8.64
N THR A 77 -19.92 -15.01 7.94
CA THR A 77 -20.28 -16.31 8.51
C THR A 77 -19.77 -17.47 7.68
N GLY A 78 -19.60 -18.63 8.32
CA GLY A 78 -19.21 -19.87 7.64
C GLY A 78 -17.86 -19.80 6.93
N LEU A 79 -16.95 -18.97 7.42
CA LEU A 79 -15.63 -18.72 6.84
C LEU A 79 -14.68 -19.91 7.02
N GLY A 80 -13.68 -20.01 6.14
CA GLY A 80 -12.55 -20.90 6.32
C GLY A 80 -11.50 -20.30 7.25
N SER A 81 -10.68 -21.14 7.85
CA SER A 81 -9.54 -20.82 8.70
C SER A 81 -8.36 -21.70 8.32
N VAL A 82 -7.32 -21.10 7.75
CA VAL A 82 -6.19 -21.83 7.18
C VAL A 82 -4.86 -21.42 7.79
N ASP A 83 -4.06 -22.40 8.19
CA ASP A 83 -2.70 -22.16 8.69
C ASP A 83 -1.78 -21.74 7.54
N ILE A 84 -1.35 -20.48 7.54
CA ILE A 84 -0.43 -19.90 6.57
C ILE A 84 1.04 -19.89 7.01
N GLY A 85 1.36 -20.49 8.17
CA GLY A 85 2.71 -20.53 8.72
C GLY A 85 3.05 -19.36 9.65
N THR A 86 2.04 -18.63 10.13
CA THR A 86 2.20 -17.48 11.05
C THR A 86 2.04 -17.87 12.53
N GLY A 87 1.98 -19.17 12.81
CA GLY A 87 1.89 -19.74 14.17
C GLY A 87 0.47 -20.14 14.56
N ALA A 88 0.38 -21.03 15.54
CA ALA A 88 -0.90 -21.54 16.03
C ALA A 88 -1.77 -20.42 16.63
N GLY A 89 -3.04 -20.35 16.21
CA GLY A 89 -3.97 -19.30 16.63
C GLY A 89 -3.93 -18.02 15.79
N ASN A 90 -3.06 -17.96 14.78
CA ASN A 90 -2.99 -16.86 13.80
C ASN A 90 -3.42 -17.33 12.40
N GLU A 91 -4.35 -18.29 12.31
CA GLU A 91 -4.82 -18.79 11.03
C GLU A 91 -5.47 -17.67 10.19
N ALA A 92 -5.26 -17.71 8.88
CA ALA A 92 -5.88 -16.76 7.97
C ALA A 92 -7.36 -17.10 7.82
N THR A 93 -8.22 -16.14 8.12
CA THR A 93 -9.65 -16.21 7.85
C THR A 93 -9.88 -16.00 6.36
N THR A 94 -10.59 -16.94 5.74
CA THR A 94 -10.84 -16.95 4.30
C THR A 94 -12.32 -16.94 3.97
N ASN A 95 -12.66 -16.27 2.88
CA ASN A 95 -13.96 -16.36 2.22
C ASN A 95 -13.77 -17.02 0.86
N TYR A 96 -14.40 -18.18 0.66
CA TYR A 96 -14.25 -19.00 -0.54
C TYR A 96 -12.79 -19.29 -0.89
N GLY A 97 -11.98 -19.57 0.14
CA GLY A 97 -10.55 -19.87 0.03
C GLY A 97 -9.63 -18.66 -0.19
N TYR A 98 -10.14 -17.44 -0.24
CA TYR A 98 -9.34 -16.21 -0.40
C TYR A 98 -9.43 -15.31 0.83
N LEU A 99 -8.47 -14.41 1.02
CA LEU A 99 -8.44 -13.49 2.16
C LEU A 99 -9.64 -12.53 2.15
N ILE A 100 -10.18 -12.24 3.33
CA ILE A 100 -11.14 -11.15 3.51
C ILE A 100 -10.43 -9.79 3.57
N SER A 101 -11.17 -8.72 3.27
CA SER A 101 -10.64 -7.35 3.20
C SER A 101 -10.63 -6.65 4.56
N THR A 102 -10.02 -7.29 5.56
CA THR A 102 -9.85 -6.68 6.90
C THR A 102 -8.39 -6.47 7.22
N ALA A 103 -8.12 -5.44 8.02
CA ALA A 103 -6.78 -5.04 8.38
C ALA A 103 -6.00 -6.21 9.01
N ASP A 104 -6.62 -6.93 9.93
CA ASP A 104 -5.97 -8.03 10.65
C ASP A 104 -5.58 -9.19 9.72
N GLN A 105 -6.46 -9.56 8.78
CA GLN A 105 -6.20 -10.70 7.91
C GLN A 105 -5.17 -10.39 6.84
N LEU A 106 -5.20 -9.17 6.30
CA LEU A 106 -4.20 -8.70 5.35
C LEU A 106 -2.83 -8.48 6.01
N LYS A 107 -2.77 -7.96 7.23
CA LYS A 107 -1.53 -7.89 8.03
C LYS A 107 -0.92 -9.26 8.23
N ASN A 108 -1.74 -10.23 8.66
CA ASN A 108 -1.32 -11.60 8.90
C ASN A 108 -0.77 -12.27 7.63
N ALA A 109 -1.44 -12.09 6.49
CA ALA A 109 -1.07 -12.79 5.26
C ALA A 109 0.05 -12.13 4.45
N LEU A 110 0.22 -10.81 4.55
CA LEU A 110 1.21 -10.05 3.78
C LEU A 110 2.47 -9.71 4.56
N ASP A 111 2.46 -9.86 5.89
CA ASP A 111 3.53 -9.41 6.79
C ASP A 111 3.88 -7.92 6.55
N VAL A 112 2.85 -7.07 6.61
CA VAL A 112 2.97 -5.63 6.39
C VAL A 112 2.48 -4.85 7.62
N ASN A 113 3.13 -3.72 7.89
CA ASN A 113 2.73 -2.79 8.94
C ASN A 113 1.54 -1.94 8.47
N MET A 114 0.32 -2.41 8.73
CA MET A 114 -0.93 -1.79 8.26
C MET A 114 -1.89 -1.40 9.39
N SER A 115 -2.75 -0.41 9.16
CA SER A 115 -3.85 -0.03 10.06
C SER A 115 -5.14 0.29 9.29
N ASP A 116 -6.30 0.10 9.91
CA ASP A 116 -7.60 0.57 9.40
C ASP A 116 -7.89 2.04 9.75
N SER A 117 -7.02 2.65 10.55
CA SER A 117 -7.11 4.03 11.00
C SER A 117 -5.80 4.77 10.72
N GLU A 118 -5.91 5.99 10.20
CA GLU A 118 -4.79 6.89 9.87
C GLU A 118 -4.14 7.46 11.15
N THR A 119 -3.40 6.61 11.84
CA THR A 119 -2.61 6.96 13.04
C THR A 119 -1.12 6.82 12.75
N ASP A 120 -0.30 7.69 13.31
CA ASP A 120 1.16 7.60 13.17
C ASP A 120 1.70 6.20 13.55
N GLY A 121 2.69 5.72 12.79
CA GLY A 121 3.40 4.46 13.08
C GLY A 121 3.11 3.29 12.13
N PHE A 122 2.24 3.48 11.13
CA PHE A 122 1.95 2.47 10.10
C PHE A 122 2.41 2.93 8.71
N ASP A 123 2.87 1.96 7.91
CA ASP A 123 3.35 2.21 6.54
C ASP A 123 2.21 2.16 5.53
N TRP A 124 1.18 1.37 5.84
CA TRP A 124 0.02 1.14 4.99
C TRP A 124 -1.28 1.35 5.77
N TYR A 125 -2.30 1.79 5.05
CA TYR A 125 -3.64 1.95 5.58
C TYR A 125 -4.64 1.24 4.68
N ILE A 126 -5.70 0.72 5.30
CA ILE A 126 -6.83 0.14 4.62
C ILE A 126 -8.09 0.89 5.02
N LYS A 127 -8.81 1.41 4.02
CA LYS A 127 -10.21 1.79 4.20
C LYS A 127 -11.05 0.56 3.89
N GLU A 128 -11.50 -0.10 4.96
CA GLU A 128 -12.38 -1.28 4.85
C GLU A 128 -13.73 -0.89 4.25
N GLY A 129 -14.35 -1.86 3.55
CA GLY A 129 -15.70 -1.71 3.04
C GLY A 129 -16.76 -1.94 4.12
N THR A 130 -18.03 -2.00 3.71
CA THR A 130 -19.15 -2.22 4.65
C THR A 130 -19.15 -3.61 5.31
N ASN A 131 -18.46 -4.58 4.71
CA ASN A 131 -18.28 -5.92 5.24
C ASN A 131 -16.95 -6.51 4.76
N PRO A 132 -16.49 -7.64 5.33
CA PRO A 132 -15.21 -8.26 4.98
C PRO A 132 -15.10 -8.81 3.55
N ALA A 133 -16.19 -8.87 2.77
CA ALA A 133 -16.19 -9.25 1.36
C ALA A 133 -16.34 -8.04 0.40
N SER A 134 -16.42 -6.82 0.94
CA SER A 134 -16.58 -5.59 0.16
C SER A 134 -15.25 -5.09 -0.39
N ALA A 135 -15.30 -4.25 -1.42
CA ALA A 135 -14.10 -3.56 -1.91
C ALA A 135 -13.49 -2.69 -0.80
N SER A 136 -12.19 -2.84 -0.59
CA SER A 136 -11.38 -2.03 0.33
C SER A 136 -10.29 -1.29 -0.40
N GLN A 137 -9.94 -0.10 0.05
CA GLN A 137 -8.88 0.71 -0.53
C GLN A 137 -7.62 0.63 0.34
N ILE A 138 -6.52 0.15 -0.22
CA ILE A 138 -5.21 0.04 0.45
C ILE A 138 -4.28 1.11 -0.10
N TYR A 139 -3.69 1.91 0.77
CA TYR A 139 -2.84 3.05 0.39
C TYR A 139 -1.68 3.25 1.36
N GLN A 140 -0.63 3.90 0.88
CA GLN A 140 0.59 4.12 1.67
C GLN A 140 0.47 5.37 2.55
N ALA A 141 1.15 5.35 3.70
CA ALA A 141 1.40 6.53 4.53
C ALA A 141 2.02 7.67 3.70
N GLY A 142 1.50 8.89 3.86
CA GLY A 142 2.00 10.06 3.13
C GLY A 142 1.73 10.07 1.62
N SER A 143 0.94 9.12 1.09
CA SER A 143 0.38 9.23 -0.25
C SER A 143 -0.68 10.34 -0.32
N PRO A 144 -1.03 10.87 -1.50
CA PRO A 144 -2.07 11.90 -1.62
C PRO A 144 -3.45 11.42 -1.16
N ARG A 145 -3.68 10.10 -1.14
CA ARG A 145 -4.87 9.46 -0.57
C ARG A 145 -4.93 9.53 0.96
N TYR A 146 -3.79 9.67 1.63
CA TYR A 146 -3.72 9.79 3.09
C TYR A 146 -4.34 11.11 3.55
N GLY A 147 -5.38 11.05 4.38
CA GLY A 147 -6.13 12.23 4.84
C GLY A 147 -7.10 12.83 3.82
N ASP A 148 -7.10 12.36 2.56
CA ASP A 148 -8.00 12.82 1.51
C ASP A 148 -8.54 11.65 0.68
N ALA A 149 -9.75 11.21 1.02
CA ALA A 149 -10.41 10.09 0.35
C ALA A 149 -10.85 10.37 -1.10
N THR A 150 -10.69 11.60 -1.60
CA THR A 150 -11.04 11.95 -2.99
C THR A 150 -9.92 11.62 -3.99
N LYS A 151 -8.69 11.42 -3.51
CA LYS A 151 -7.52 11.15 -4.34
C LYS A 151 -7.41 9.69 -4.76
N LYS A 152 -6.98 9.47 -5.99
CA LYS A 152 -6.75 8.15 -6.57
C LYS A 152 -5.27 7.74 -6.52
N CYS A 153 -4.82 7.37 -5.33
CA CYS A 153 -3.50 6.76 -5.13
C CYS A 153 -3.62 5.59 -4.16
N TYR A 154 -4.23 4.49 -4.63
CA TYR A 154 -4.53 3.31 -3.83
C TYR A 154 -4.71 2.05 -4.68
N ILE A 155 -4.75 0.91 -4.02
CA ILE A 155 -5.18 -0.37 -4.60
C ILE A 155 -6.56 -0.68 -4.06
N GLU A 156 -7.50 -0.96 -4.96
CA GLU A 156 -8.77 -1.55 -4.60
C GLU A 156 -8.64 -3.07 -4.60
N TYR A 157 -8.83 -3.66 -3.42
CA TYR A 157 -8.94 -5.10 -3.23
C TYR A 157 -10.41 -5.47 -3.04
N THR A 158 -10.95 -6.31 -3.92
CA THR A 158 -12.29 -6.89 -3.77
C THR A 158 -12.16 -8.39 -3.52
N PRO A 159 -12.50 -8.89 -2.32
CA PRO A 159 -12.50 -10.31 -2.01
C PRO A 159 -13.44 -11.15 -2.87
N ALA A 160 -13.28 -12.47 -2.81
CA ALA A 160 -14.22 -13.41 -3.40
C ALA A 160 -15.57 -13.36 -2.68
N THR A 161 -16.66 -13.34 -3.44
CA THR A 161 -18.06 -13.38 -2.92
C THR A 161 -18.77 -14.70 -3.25
N SER A 162 -18.11 -15.61 -3.97
CA SER A 162 -18.59 -16.96 -4.25
C SER A 162 -17.42 -17.90 -4.55
N ALA A 163 -17.67 -19.22 -4.48
CA ALA A 163 -16.69 -20.25 -4.84
C ALA A 163 -16.25 -20.22 -6.33
N THR A 164 -16.96 -19.48 -7.18
CA THR A 164 -16.66 -19.34 -8.62
C THR A 164 -16.08 -17.98 -8.99
N THR A 165 -16.00 -17.04 -8.04
CA THR A 165 -15.53 -15.68 -8.28
C THR A 165 -14.18 -15.47 -7.62
N SER A 166 -13.12 -15.28 -8.40
CA SER A 166 -11.81 -14.91 -7.86
C SER A 166 -11.77 -13.44 -7.40
N PRO A 167 -10.90 -13.10 -6.42
CA PRO A 167 -10.72 -11.72 -5.99
C PRO A 167 -10.23 -10.81 -7.12
N LYS A 168 -10.55 -9.52 -7.02
CA LYS A 168 -10.09 -8.48 -7.95
C LYS A 168 -9.09 -7.55 -7.29
N TYR A 169 -8.13 -7.09 -8.08
CA TYR A 169 -7.05 -6.19 -7.67
C TYR A 169 -6.90 -5.09 -8.71
N VAL A 170 -7.33 -3.88 -8.38
CA VAL A 170 -7.27 -2.71 -9.27
C VAL A 170 -6.35 -1.68 -8.64
N VAL A 171 -5.42 -1.13 -9.42
CA VAL A 171 -4.54 -0.03 -8.96
C VAL A 171 -5.11 1.25 -9.57
N GLU A 172 -5.37 2.23 -8.73
CA GLU A 172 -5.79 3.58 -9.11
C GLU A 172 -4.63 4.52 -8.75
N ASP A 173 -3.92 5.04 -9.75
CA ASP A 173 -2.70 5.83 -9.62
C ASP A 173 -2.79 7.23 -10.28
N ASP A 174 -3.99 7.66 -10.70
CA ASP A 174 -4.23 8.96 -11.36
C ASP A 174 -3.75 10.18 -10.55
N ASP A 175 -3.76 10.13 -9.21
CA ASP A 175 -3.38 11.22 -8.30
C ASP A 175 -2.21 10.84 -7.37
N CYS A 176 -1.33 9.92 -7.78
CA CYS A 176 -0.06 9.69 -7.07
C CYS A 176 0.95 10.81 -7.37
#